data_AF-A0A945V9P0-F1
#
_entry.id   AF-A0A945V9P0-F1
#
_cell.length_a   1.000
_cell.length_b   1.000
_cell.length_c   1.000
_cell.angle_alpha   90.00
_cell.angle_beta   90.00
_cell.angle_gamma   90.00
#
_symmetry.space_group_name_H-M   'P 1'
#
loop_
_entity.id
_entity.type
_entity.pdbx_description
1 polymer ?
#
loop_
_entity_poly.entity_id
_entity_poly.type
_entity_poly.pdbx_seq_one_letter_code
_entity_poly.pdbx_strand_id
1 'polypeptide(L)'
;VDVSVQDAAAMGLKIFVSNEEAVKSIATRLSEISKDAPQRALGPVHLVLSHPELPGEVEIVLKNSYPLNPQIKGAIKHVDGVLEVMEF
;
A
#
# COMPACT_ATOMS: atom_id res chain seq x y z
N VAL A 1 -4.92 -27.71 -5.73
CA VAL A 1 -4.66 -26.96 -4.49
C VAL A 1 -3.20 -26.59 -4.52
N ASP A 2 -2.89 -25.42 -5.08
CA ASP A 2 -1.51 -24.96 -5.27
C ASP A 2 -1.15 -24.08 -4.07
N VAL A 3 -0.52 -24.70 -3.08
CA VAL A 3 -0.06 -24.05 -1.87
C VAL A 3 1.38 -23.57 -2.13
N SER A 4 1.50 -22.42 -2.77
CA SER A 4 2.82 -21.76 -2.90
C SER A 4 3.16 -21.13 -1.55
N VAL A 5 3.88 -21.90 -0.73
CA VAL A 5 4.60 -21.41 0.45
C VAL A 5 5.83 -20.67 -0.07
N GLN A 6 5.64 -19.43 -0.50
CA GLN A 6 6.75 -18.50 -0.67
C GLN A 6 6.81 -17.70 0.61
N ASP A 7 7.84 -18.00 1.40
CA ASP A 7 8.50 -17.15 2.38
C ASP A 7 7.60 -16.03 2.95
N ALA A 8 7.00 -16.28 4.11
CA ALA A 8 6.17 -15.32 4.83
C ALA A 8 7.00 -14.17 5.45
N ALA A 9 7.97 -13.63 4.72
CA ALA A 9 8.31 -12.23 4.85
C ALA A 9 7.09 -11.46 4.35
N ALA A 10 6.40 -10.78 5.26
CA ALA A 10 5.21 -10.04 4.90
C ALA A 10 5.54 -9.06 3.76
N MET A 11 4.97 -9.29 2.58
CA MET A 11 5.16 -8.46 1.40
C MET A 11 4.95 -6.99 1.78
N GLY A 12 5.95 -6.12 1.58
CA GLY A 12 5.82 -4.68 1.78
C GLY A 12 5.32 -4.00 0.52
N LEU A 13 4.45 -2.98 0.66
CA LEU A 13 4.04 -2.15 -0.48
C LEU A 13 4.55 -0.72 -0.31
N LYS A 14 5.22 -0.21 -1.36
CA LYS A 14 5.63 1.19 -1.47
C LYS A 14 4.82 1.87 -2.57
N ILE A 15 4.05 2.88 -2.20
CA ILE A 15 3.03 3.51 -3.04
C ILE A 15 3.43 4.97 -3.27
N PHE A 16 3.68 5.34 -4.51
CA PHE A 16 4.01 6.69 -4.92
C PHE A 16 2.73 7.43 -5.30
N VAL A 17 2.51 8.59 -4.71
CA VAL A 17 1.30 9.40 -4.91
C VAL A 17 1.67 10.84 -5.25
N SER A 18 0.94 11.42 -6.19
CA SER A 18 1.11 12.82 -6.62
C SER A 18 0.07 13.77 -6.07
N ASN A 19 -1.01 13.27 -5.46
CA ASN A 19 -2.13 14.07 -4.97
C ASN A 19 -2.61 13.59 -3.58
N GLU A 20 -3.13 14.51 -2.77
CA GLU A 20 -3.72 14.23 -1.45
C GLU A 20 -4.96 13.33 -1.54
N GLU A 21 -5.79 13.48 -2.58
CA GLU A 21 -6.99 12.63 -2.76
C GLU A 21 -6.66 11.14 -2.88
N ALA A 22 -5.50 10.81 -3.47
CA ALA A 22 -5.01 9.45 -3.54
C ALA A 22 -4.78 8.88 -2.14
N VAL A 23 -4.16 9.66 -1.24
CA VAL A 23 -3.87 9.26 0.14
C VAL A 23 -5.15 8.89 0.89
N LYS A 24 -6.20 9.72 0.80
CA LYS A 24 -7.50 9.44 1.43
C LYS A 24 -8.17 8.19 0.86
N SER A 25 -8.10 8.02 -0.46
CA SER A 25 -8.65 6.85 -1.16
C SER A 25 -7.94 5.55 -0.76
N ILE A 26 -6.61 5.59 -0.68
CA ILE A 26 -5.78 4.45 -0.25
C ILE A 26 -6.06 4.12 1.22
N ALA A 27 -6.11 5.12 2.10
CA ALA A 27 -6.40 4.92 3.52
C ALA A 27 -7.76 4.26 3.76
N THR A 28 -8.80 4.72 3.06
CA THR A 28 -10.15 4.13 3.13
C THR A 28 -10.10 2.66 2.73
N ARG A 29 -9.53 2.35 1.55
CA ARG A 29 -9.42 0.98 1.06
C ARG A 29 -8.65 0.09 2.04
N LEU A 30 -7.47 0.52 2.47
CA LEU A 30 -6.65 -0.22 3.43
C LEU A 30 -7.38 -0.47 4.75
N SER A 31 -8.16 0.50 5.25
CA SER A 31 -8.93 0.36 6.49
C SER A 31 -10.13 -0.58 6.35
N GLU A 32 -10.78 -0.64 5.19
CA GLU A 32 -11.91 -1.56 4.95
C GLU A 32 -11.45 -3.01 4.94
N ILE A 33 -10.30 -3.28 4.30
CA ILE A 33 -9.81 -4.65 4.12
C ILE A 33 -9.19 -5.21 5.40
N SER A 34 -8.67 -4.34 6.28
CA SER A 34 -8.00 -4.75 7.52
C SER A 34 -8.92 -5.37 8.57
N LYS A 35 -10.24 -5.18 8.47
CA LYS A 35 -11.19 -5.66 9.49
C LYS A 35 -11.35 -7.18 9.52
N ASP A 36 -11.12 -7.85 8.39
CA ASP A 36 -11.39 -9.29 8.21
C ASP A 36 -10.12 -10.11 7.87
N ALA A 37 -8.94 -9.48 7.88
CA ALA A 37 -7.72 -10.11 7.40
C ALA A 37 -7.00 -10.97 8.47
N PRO A 38 -6.49 -12.16 8.09
CA PRO A 38 -5.64 -12.95 8.97
C PRO A 38 -4.30 -12.26 9.21
N GLN A 39 -3.79 -12.27 10.45
CA GLN A 39 -2.54 -11.60 10.85
C GLN A 39 -1.33 -11.97 9.98
N ARG A 40 -1.29 -13.20 9.42
CA ARG A 40 -0.20 -13.67 8.57
C ARG A 40 -0.12 -13.00 7.19
N ALA A 41 -1.15 -12.26 6.78
CA ALA A 41 -1.17 -11.51 5.52
C ALA A 41 -0.84 -10.02 5.70
N LEU A 42 -0.52 -9.59 6.92
CA LEU A 42 -0.30 -8.17 7.23
C LEU A 42 1.14 -7.76 6.94
N GLY A 43 1.32 -6.81 6.02
CA GLY A 43 2.62 -6.26 5.64
C GLY A 43 2.72 -4.74 5.82
N PRO A 44 3.95 -4.20 5.82
CA PRO A 44 4.20 -2.77 5.95
C PRO A 44 3.81 -2.01 4.68
N VAL A 45 3.31 -0.79 4.86
CA VAL A 45 2.96 0.11 3.74
C VAL A 45 3.70 1.43 3.87
N HIS A 46 4.39 1.82 2.81
CA HIS A 46 5.12 3.07 2.71
C HIS A 46 4.43 3.94 1.65
N LEU A 47 4.06 5.16 2.02
CA LEU A 47 3.50 6.16 1.10
C LEU A 47 4.59 7.17 0.77
N VAL A 48 4.86 7.36 -0.52
CA VAL A 48 5.81 8.37 -1.01
C VAL A 48 5.02 9.46 -1.69
N LEU A 49 5.02 10.65 -1.10
CA LEU A 49 4.32 11.82 -1.60
C LEU A 49 5.27 12.64 -2.48
N SER A 50 4.90 12.82 -3.73
CA SER A 50 5.62 13.61 -4.72
C SER A 50 4.70 14.74 -5.21
N HIS A 51 4.63 15.83 -4.43
CA HIS A 51 3.78 16.99 -4.70
C HIS A 51 4.63 18.23 -5.00
N PRO A 52 4.26 19.11 -5.95
CA PRO A 52 5.04 20.31 -6.30
C PRO A 52 5.21 21.32 -5.17
N GLU A 53 4.36 21.25 -4.14
CA GLU A 53 4.47 22.09 -2.93
C GLU A 53 5.42 21.50 -1.87
N LEU A 54 5.89 20.28 -2.05
CA LEU A 54 6.87 19.67 -1.16
C LEU A 54 8.30 19.98 -1.67
N PRO A 55 9.26 20.25 -0.75
CA PRO A 55 10.65 20.54 -1.13
C PRO A 55 11.40 19.29 -1.69
N GLY A 56 10.72 18.14 -1.77
CA GLY A 56 11.24 16.87 -2.25
C GLY A 56 10.22 15.75 -2.03
N GLU A 57 10.64 14.50 -2.23
CA GLU A 57 9.81 13.33 -1.98
C GLU A 57 9.70 13.05 -0.48
N VAL A 58 8.47 12.93 0.02
CA VAL A 58 8.21 12.65 1.44
C VAL A 58 7.75 11.21 1.58
N GLU A 59 8.59 10.37 2.21
CA GLU A 59 8.23 8.99 2.55
C GLU A 59 7.61 8.92 3.95
N ILE A 60 6.45 8.27 4.03
CA ILE A 60 5.66 8.06 5.24
C ILE A 60 5.47 6.56 5.43
N VAL A 61 6.04 6.04 6.52
CA VAL A 61 5.82 4.65 6.93
C VAL A 61 4.54 4.59 7.76
N LEU A 62 3.57 3.78 7.32
CA LEU A 62 2.35 3.57 8.09
C LEU A 62 2.65 2.72 9.33
N LYS A 63 2.09 3.14 10.48
CA LYS A 63 2.27 2.43 11.76
C LYS A 63 1.58 1.07 11.79
N ASN A 64 0.51 0.92 11.01
CA ASN A 64 -0.29 -0.30 10.95
C ASN A 64 0.19 -1.19 9.81
N SER A 65 0.10 -2.50 10.03
CA SER A 65 0.28 -3.50 8.97
C SER A 65 -1.06 -3.80 8.33
N TYR A 66 -1.07 -3.95 7.01
CA TYR A 66 -2.29 -4.09 6.21
C TYR A 66 -2.27 -5.40 5.43
N PRO A 67 -3.42 -6.00 5.08
CA PRO A 67 -3.45 -7.20 4.26
C PRO A 67 -2.92 -6.90 2.85
N LEU A 68 -1.68 -7.31 2.59
CA LEU A 68 -1.04 -7.06 1.30
C LEU A 68 -1.13 -8.32 0.43
N ASN A 69 -1.72 -8.16 -0.75
CA ASN A 69 -1.74 -9.20 -1.78
C ASN A 69 -1.73 -8.54 -3.18
N PRO A 70 -1.50 -9.32 -4.26
CA PRO A 70 -1.49 -8.79 -5.63
C PRO A 70 -2.80 -8.09 -6.04
N GLN A 71 -3.94 -8.49 -5.47
CA GLN A 71 -5.24 -7.86 -5.74
C GLN A 71 -5.32 -6.44 -5.14
N ILE A 72 -4.84 -6.24 -3.90
CA ILE A 72 -4.72 -4.91 -3.28
C ILE A 72 -3.77 -4.07 -4.12
N LYS A 73 -2.58 -4.59 -4.46
CA LYS A 73 -1.61 -3.88 -5.32
C LYS A 73 -2.26 -3.39 -6.61
N GLY A 74 -3.01 -4.27 -7.30
CA GLY A 74 -3.76 -3.93 -8.50
C GLY A 74 -4.80 -2.84 -8.24
N ALA A 75 -5.60 -2.96 -7.19
CA ALA A 75 -6.62 -1.97 -6.83
C ALA A 75 -6.03 -0.59 -6.54
N ILE A 76 -4.90 -0.53 -5.81
CA ILE A 76 -4.20 0.72 -5.51
C ILE A 76 -3.63 1.35 -6.79
N LYS A 77 -3.08 0.56 -7.72
CA LYS A 77 -2.55 1.07 -8.99
C LYS A 77 -3.59 1.80 -9.85
N HIS A 78 -4.88 1.52 -9.67
CA HIS A 78 -5.98 2.17 -10.38
C HIS A 78 -6.56 3.40 -9.67
N VAL A 79 -6.06 3.76 -8.47
CA VAL A 79 -6.50 4.96 -7.76
C VAL A 79 -5.95 6.20 -8.45
N ASP A 80 -6.81 7.18 -8.68
CA ASP A 80 -6.42 8.47 -9.27
C ASP A 80 -5.38 9.18 -8.37
N GLY A 81 -4.29 9.65 -8.97
CA GLY A 81 -3.16 10.23 -8.25
C GLY A 81 -2.11 9.23 -7.72
N VAL A 82 -2.25 7.93 -8.00
CA VAL A 82 -1.16 6.96 -7.80
C VAL A 82 -0.23 6.97 -9.01
N LEU A 83 1.06 7.21 -8.76
CA LEU A 83 2.11 7.20 -9.76
C LEU A 83 2.65 5.79 -9.98
N GLU A 84 2.99 5.10 -8.89
CA GLU A 84 3.63 3.79 -8.95
C GLU A 84 3.35 2.98 -7.68
N VAL A 85 3.37 1.65 -7.80
CA VAL A 85 3.28 0.72 -6.67
C VAL A 85 4.36 -0.34 -6.79
N MET A 86 5.30 -0.34 -5.84
CA MET A 86 6.41 -1.29 -5.74
C MET A 86 6.22 -2.25 -4.56
N GLU A 87 6.81 -3.43 -4.70
CA GLU A 87 6.92 -4.43 -3.62
C GLU A 87 8.35 -4.40 -3.07
N PHE A 88 8.52 -4.62 -1.76
CA PHE A 88 9.83 -4.70 -1.10
C PHE A 88 9.84 -5.71 0.06
#